data_AF-Q7RN32-F1
#
_entry.id   AF-Q7RN32-F1
#
_cell.length_a   1.000
_cell.length_b   1.000
_cell.length_c   1.000
_cell.angle_alpha   90.00
_cell.angle_beta   90.00
_cell.angle_gamma   90.00
#
_symmetry.space_group_name_H-M   'P 1'
#
loop_
_entity.id
_entity.type
_entity.pdbx_description
1 polymer ?
#
loop_
_entity_poly.entity_id
_entity_poly.type
_entity_poly.pdbx_seq_one_letter_code
_entity_poly.pdbx_strand_id
1 'polypeptide(L)'
;MMQTNKSMAIRGMKKTLEIEYKRKSRGKYFLIAVRLVQIITTIIYVLLFNILSYTFLSLGEDEIREYNIPENQRNILQTNEIFYNYYKPFNIINIIFGLLSIILNIVHFLEVWGTDFLFINFKNSKIIKLVCLNLQILFTSLMFVENLENNSFFCNIKAYTYWFSDYNSNMLINVGDKLCQLHNYANIFLSIFIIISLIDFLTLYINTEPHFKKKFLLTFIKILSSNIYVSLFYILLKNYYFYKTTLPKYNVFNADSLDDAIKTIIHYTQKHKDFCLCLVLISTAISSILLNALCCYDLYTIVKACKYSLFIGALINGCTLFIIICQVVNSSYIAEGSLFFCSYDDYLNSILNGNEKTLNINIASPNIIETKWFCNLSYILYLYVANTGVCFLSFIFDFFISCYMVFSAKYASKMS
;
A
#
# COMPACT_ATOMS: atom_id res chain seq x y z
N MET A 1 -69.94 -2.63 20.10
CA MET A 1 -68.60 -2.64 20.75
C MET A 1 -67.55 -3.02 19.70
N MET A 2 -66.80 -2.06 19.15
CA MET A 2 -65.79 -2.32 18.11
C MET A 2 -64.60 -1.32 18.24
N GLN A 3 -64.15 -1.09 19.47
CA GLN A 3 -63.06 -0.15 19.80
C GLN A 3 -61.72 -0.83 20.17
N THR A 4 -61.68 -2.16 20.26
CA THR A 4 -60.50 -2.92 20.75
C THR A 4 -59.39 -3.14 19.71
N ASN A 5 -59.70 -3.16 18.40
CA ASN A 5 -58.69 -3.42 17.36
C ASN A 5 -57.75 -2.23 17.08
N LYS A 6 -58.22 -0.98 17.18
CA LYS A 6 -57.37 0.20 16.93
C LYS A 6 -56.33 0.40 18.02
N SER A 7 -56.68 0.21 19.31
CA SER A 7 -55.74 0.41 20.41
C SER A 7 -54.65 -0.65 20.46
N MET A 8 -54.97 -1.90 20.09
CA MET A 8 -54.01 -3.00 20.01
C MET A 8 -53.03 -2.82 18.84
N ALA A 9 -53.50 -2.35 17.67
CA ALA A 9 -52.65 -2.03 16.53
C ALA A 9 -51.68 -0.86 16.81
N ILE A 10 -52.15 0.21 17.46
CA ILE A 10 -51.33 1.37 17.85
C ILE A 10 -50.27 0.96 18.90
N ARG A 11 -50.65 0.13 19.88
CA ARG A 11 -49.73 -0.37 20.91
C ARG A 11 -48.68 -1.32 20.31
N GLY A 12 -49.06 -2.13 19.31
CA GLY A 12 -48.14 -2.93 18.50
C GLY A 12 -47.15 -2.08 17.72
N MET A 13 -47.61 -1.07 16.96
CA MET A 13 -46.76 -0.13 16.22
C MET A 13 -45.79 0.62 17.14
N LYS A 14 -46.25 1.09 18.31
CA LYS A 14 -45.38 1.77 19.29
C LYS A 14 -44.27 0.84 19.81
N LYS A 15 -44.60 -0.42 20.11
CA LYS A 15 -43.62 -1.41 20.57
C LYS A 15 -42.60 -1.74 19.49
N THR A 16 -43.02 -1.86 18.23
CA THR A 16 -42.12 -2.06 17.08
C THR A 16 -41.20 -0.86 16.88
N LEU A 17 -41.73 0.36 16.95
CA LEU A 17 -40.96 1.60 16.85
C LEU A 17 -39.95 1.76 17.99
N GLU A 18 -40.31 1.38 19.23
CA GLU A 18 -39.39 1.39 20.37
C GLU A 18 -38.25 0.37 20.22
N ILE A 19 -38.55 -0.84 19.71
CA ILE A 19 -37.55 -1.86 19.41
C ILE A 19 -36.61 -1.39 18.31
N GLU A 20 -37.15 -0.77 17.26
CA GLU A 20 -36.38 -0.24 16.13
C GLU A 20 -35.51 0.95 16.56
N TYR A 21 -36.04 1.85 17.40
CA TYR A 21 -35.28 2.96 18.00
C TYR A 21 -34.14 2.45 18.89
N LYS A 22 -34.40 1.47 19.77
CA LYS A 22 -33.35 0.83 20.60
C LYS A 22 -32.27 0.14 19.77
N ARG A 23 -32.64 -0.53 18.67
CA ARG A 23 -31.67 -1.13 17.74
C ARG A 23 -30.82 -0.07 17.05
N LYS A 24 -31.46 1.02 16.59
CA LYS A 24 -30.78 2.13 15.91
C LYS A 24 -29.84 2.88 16.86
N SER A 25 -30.21 3.08 18.13
CA SER A 25 -29.33 3.71 19.12
C SER A 25 -28.13 2.82 19.47
N ARG A 26 -28.32 1.51 19.68
CA ARG A 26 -27.23 0.55 19.92
C ARG A 26 -26.21 0.52 18.77
N GLY A 27 -26.68 0.58 17.52
CA GLY A 27 -25.81 0.66 16.35
C GLY A 27 -24.92 1.91 16.34
N LYS A 28 -25.47 3.07 16.76
CA LYS A 28 -24.68 4.32 16.90
C LYS A 28 -23.60 4.20 17.98
N TYR A 29 -23.95 3.67 19.16
CA TYR A 29 -22.97 3.48 20.24
C TYR A 29 -21.86 2.51 19.87
N PHE A 30 -22.18 1.43 19.15
CA PHE A 30 -21.17 0.50 18.63
C PHE A 30 -20.19 1.19 17.67
N LEU A 31 -20.69 1.96 16.70
CA LEU A 31 -19.83 2.70 15.77
C LEU A 31 -18.93 3.71 16.50
N ILE A 32 -19.45 4.42 17.50
CA ILE A 32 -18.66 5.34 18.33
C ILE A 32 -17.56 4.58 19.08
N ALA A 33 -17.87 3.44 19.68
CA ALA A 33 -16.89 2.62 20.39
C ALA A 33 -15.77 2.16 19.45
N VAL A 34 -16.10 1.71 18.23
CA VAL A 34 -15.11 1.34 17.21
C VAL A 34 -14.18 2.53 16.88
N ARG A 35 -14.72 3.75 16.74
CA ARG A 35 -13.90 4.95 16.49
C ARG A 35 -12.97 5.30 17.63
N LEU A 36 -13.44 5.21 18.88
CA LEU A 36 -12.61 5.46 20.05
C LEU A 36 -11.46 4.45 20.14
N VAL A 37 -11.75 3.16 19.93
CA VAL A 37 -10.72 2.12 19.85
C VAL A 37 -9.73 2.44 18.75
N GLN A 38 -10.19 2.85 17.57
CA GLN A 38 -9.30 3.20 16.46
C GLN A 38 -8.36 4.38 16.80
N ILE A 39 -8.88 5.43 17.43
CA ILE A 39 -8.06 6.58 17.85
C ILE A 39 -6.98 6.12 18.83
N ILE A 40 -7.36 5.35 19.85
CA ILE A 40 -6.44 4.84 20.86
C ILE A 40 -5.38 3.93 20.21
N THR A 41 -5.79 2.98 19.37
CA THR A 41 -4.89 2.08 18.65
C THR A 41 -3.92 2.85 17.75
N THR A 42 -4.39 3.90 17.08
CA THR A 42 -3.53 4.75 16.21
C THR A 42 -2.52 5.53 17.03
N ILE A 43 -2.92 6.11 18.17
CA ILE A 43 -2.00 6.82 19.08
C ILE A 43 -0.93 5.86 19.61
N ILE A 44 -1.34 4.66 20.07
CA ILE A 44 -0.41 3.63 20.54
C ILE A 44 0.56 3.25 19.43
N TYR A 45 0.05 2.99 18.21
CA TYR A 45 0.89 2.68 17.05
C TYR A 45 1.92 3.79 16.78
N VAL A 46 1.50 5.03 16.63
CA VAL A 46 2.42 6.14 16.30
C VAL A 46 3.47 6.33 17.39
N LEU A 47 3.09 6.32 18.67
CA LEU A 47 4.04 6.52 19.76
C LEU A 47 5.00 5.35 19.90
N LEU A 48 4.47 4.12 19.93
CA LEU A 48 5.25 2.91 20.16
C LEU A 48 6.28 2.70 19.05
N PHE A 49 5.87 2.78 17.79
CA PHE A 49 6.76 2.50 16.66
C PHE A 49 7.81 3.59 16.45
N ASN A 50 7.49 4.86 16.74
CA ASN A 50 8.51 5.91 16.74
C ASN A 50 9.53 5.69 17.86
N ILE A 51 9.08 5.48 19.10
CA ILE A 51 9.97 5.31 20.26
C ILE A 51 10.86 4.09 20.04
N LEU A 52 10.28 2.93 19.71
CA LEU A 52 11.04 1.70 19.52
C LEU A 52 12.03 1.81 18.36
N SER A 53 11.67 2.45 17.25
CA SER A 53 12.61 2.66 16.14
C SER A 53 13.81 3.48 16.59
N TYR A 54 13.60 4.59 17.31
CA TYR A 54 14.70 5.40 17.84
C TYR A 54 15.55 4.63 18.87
N THR A 55 14.91 3.88 19.76
CA THR A 55 15.59 3.09 20.79
C THR A 55 16.46 2.01 20.18
N PHE A 56 15.96 1.25 19.19
CA PHE A 56 16.76 0.18 18.56
C PHE A 56 17.89 0.71 17.69
N LEU A 57 17.77 1.92 17.15
CA LEU A 57 18.84 2.57 16.39
C LEU A 57 19.89 3.28 17.26
N SER A 58 19.60 3.49 18.55
CA SER A 58 20.54 4.08 19.50
C SER A 58 21.19 2.97 20.32
N LEU A 59 22.52 2.93 20.33
CA LEU A 59 23.23 1.86 21.02
C LEU A 59 23.13 2.04 22.55
N GLY A 60 22.87 0.95 23.26
CA GLY A 60 22.92 0.93 24.73
C GLY A 60 24.35 1.03 25.26
N GLU A 61 24.53 1.35 26.55
CA GLU A 61 25.86 1.38 27.18
C GLU A 61 26.57 0.02 27.11
N ASP A 62 25.82 -1.07 27.28
CA ASP A 62 26.35 -2.43 27.18
C ASP A 62 26.77 -2.76 25.74
N GLU A 63 26.00 -2.34 24.73
CA GLU A 63 26.31 -2.56 23.31
C GLU A 63 27.53 -1.72 22.87
N ILE A 64 27.65 -0.49 23.38
CA ILE A 64 28.82 0.37 23.14
C ILE A 64 30.09 -0.29 23.68
N ARG A 65 30.03 -0.88 24.87
CA ARG A 65 31.14 -1.61 25.48
C ARG A 65 31.43 -2.92 24.76
N GLU A 66 30.40 -3.68 24.40
CA GLU A 66 30.54 -4.97 23.69
C GLU A 66 31.17 -4.80 22.31
N TYR A 67 30.79 -3.74 21.59
CA TYR A 67 31.25 -3.50 20.22
C TYR A 67 32.42 -2.51 20.11
N ASN A 68 32.99 -2.07 21.24
CA ASN A 68 34.11 -1.10 21.30
C ASN A 68 33.84 0.19 20.51
N ILE A 69 32.63 0.75 20.64
CA ILE A 69 32.23 1.96 19.93
C ILE A 69 32.57 3.18 20.79
N PRO A 70 33.12 4.27 20.22
CA PRO A 70 33.32 5.51 20.95
C PRO A 70 31.99 6.04 21.53
N GLU A 71 31.95 6.47 22.79
CA GLU A 71 30.71 6.94 23.44
C GLU A 71 30.03 8.11 22.70
N ASN A 72 30.82 8.95 22.01
CA ASN A 72 30.33 10.04 21.18
C ASN A 72 29.66 9.57 19.85
N GLN A 73 29.69 8.27 19.56
CA GLN A 73 29.10 7.64 18.37
C GLN A 73 27.89 6.76 18.69
N ARG A 74 27.21 6.99 19.82
CA ARG A 74 25.99 6.25 20.22
C ARG A 74 24.90 6.18 19.13
N ASN A 75 24.82 7.17 18.26
CA ASN A 75 23.82 7.29 17.20
C ASN A 75 24.38 6.96 15.80
N ILE A 76 25.47 6.19 15.71
CA ILE A 76 26.17 5.92 14.44
C ILE A 76 25.26 5.31 13.36
N LEU A 77 24.26 4.51 13.76
CA LEU A 77 23.27 3.91 12.85
C LEU A 77 22.17 4.90 12.45
N GLN A 78 21.81 5.86 13.32
CA GLN A 78 20.85 6.91 12.97
C GLN A 78 21.44 7.88 11.94
N THR A 79 22.76 8.10 11.97
CA THR A 79 23.45 8.98 11.02
C THR A 79 23.90 8.28 9.75
N ASN A 80 23.73 6.95 9.64
CA ASN A 80 24.12 6.19 8.46
C ASN A 80 23.12 6.40 7.31
N GLU A 81 23.59 6.76 6.11
CA GLU A 81 22.71 7.11 4.96
C GLU A 81 21.77 5.96 4.56
N ILE A 82 22.19 4.70 4.68
CA ILE A 82 21.39 3.53 4.31
C ILE A 82 20.27 3.33 5.33
N PHE A 83 20.60 3.25 6.63
CA PHE A 83 19.57 3.13 7.68
C PHE A 83 18.60 4.32 7.64
N TYR A 84 19.12 5.53 7.45
CA TYR A 84 18.35 6.76 7.35
C TYR A 84 17.31 6.72 6.23
N ASN A 85 17.62 6.10 5.08
CA ASN A 85 16.69 5.92 3.98
C ASN A 85 15.48 5.04 4.35
N TYR A 86 15.60 4.13 5.30
CA TYR A 86 14.52 3.23 5.72
C TYR A 86 13.76 3.75 6.95
N TYR A 87 14.46 4.13 8.03
CA TYR A 87 13.75 4.46 9.28
C TYR A 87 13.07 5.84 9.24
N LYS A 88 13.68 6.84 8.62
CA LYS A 88 13.15 8.22 8.66
C LYS A 88 11.84 8.34 7.88
N PRO A 89 11.73 7.86 6.62
CA PRO A 89 10.47 7.93 5.89
C PRO A 89 9.35 7.16 6.61
N PHE A 90 9.64 5.97 7.15
CA PHE A 90 8.69 5.21 7.97
C PHE A 90 8.14 6.00 9.16
N ASN A 91 9.01 6.64 9.95
CA ASN A 91 8.56 7.46 11.08
C ASN A 91 7.72 8.66 10.61
N ILE A 92 8.14 9.35 9.54
CA ILE A 92 7.40 10.49 8.97
C ILE A 92 6.01 10.06 8.49
N ILE A 93 5.94 8.96 7.72
CA ILE A 93 4.69 8.39 7.18
C ILE A 93 3.76 8.00 8.32
N ASN A 94 4.26 7.27 9.32
CA ASN A 94 3.44 6.86 10.46
C ASN A 94 2.91 8.05 11.26
N ILE A 95 3.73 9.08 11.50
CA ILE A 95 3.28 10.30 12.20
C ILE A 95 2.21 11.02 11.38
N ILE A 96 2.49 11.34 10.12
CA ILE A 96 1.58 12.12 9.28
C ILE A 96 0.27 11.37 9.04
N PHE A 97 0.33 10.13 8.57
CA PHE A 97 -0.87 9.36 8.25
C PHE A 97 -1.58 8.83 9.49
N GLY A 98 -0.87 8.61 10.60
CA GLY A 98 -1.47 8.35 11.90
C GLY A 98 -2.27 9.55 12.42
N LEU A 99 -1.70 10.76 12.37
CA LEU A 99 -2.41 11.99 12.75
C LEU A 99 -3.62 12.26 11.85
N LEU A 100 -3.47 12.11 10.53
CA LEU A 100 -4.59 12.25 9.59
C LEU A 100 -5.67 11.18 9.84
N SER A 101 -5.30 9.95 10.19
CA SER A 101 -6.25 8.90 10.56
C SER A 101 -7.02 9.24 11.84
N ILE A 102 -6.37 9.85 12.84
CA ILE A 102 -7.06 10.36 14.04
C ILE A 102 -8.07 11.43 13.66
N ILE A 103 -7.68 12.40 12.82
CA ILE A 103 -8.58 13.46 12.34
C ILE A 103 -9.79 12.86 11.61
N LEU A 104 -9.60 11.89 10.72
CA LEU A 104 -10.70 11.21 10.03
C LEU A 104 -11.67 10.54 11.00
N ASN A 105 -11.17 9.92 12.06
CA ASN A 105 -12.02 9.29 13.08
C ASN A 105 -12.81 10.30 13.90
N ILE A 106 -12.25 11.48 14.17
CA ILE A 106 -12.97 12.60 14.79
C ILE A 106 -14.08 13.11 13.84
N VAL A 107 -13.79 13.25 12.54
CA VAL A 107 -14.81 13.63 11.54
C VAL A 107 -15.96 12.60 11.52
N HIS A 108 -15.65 11.31 11.58
CA HIS A 108 -16.66 10.26 11.68
C HIS A 108 -17.47 10.33 12.98
N PHE A 109 -16.83 10.65 14.10
CA PHE A 109 -17.53 10.84 15.38
C PHE A 109 -18.56 11.97 15.28
N LEU A 110 -18.17 13.12 14.72
CA LEU A 110 -19.05 14.27 14.50
C LEU A 110 -20.20 13.94 13.54
N GLU A 111 -19.92 13.18 12.48
CA GLU A 111 -20.96 12.72 11.53
C GLU A 111 -22.04 11.87 12.21
N VAL A 112 -21.65 10.94 13.09
CA VAL A 112 -22.61 10.08 13.80
C VAL A 112 -23.51 10.87 14.76
N TRP A 113 -22.98 11.94 15.35
CA TRP A 113 -23.71 12.83 16.27
C TRP A 113 -24.63 13.82 15.55
N GLY A 114 -24.44 14.06 14.26
CA GLY A 114 -25.27 14.98 13.47
C GLY A 114 -25.16 16.42 13.94
N THR A 115 -24.05 16.77 14.60
CA THR A 115 -23.77 18.15 15.03
C THR A 115 -23.28 18.95 13.83
N ASP A 116 -23.97 20.02 13.46
CA ASP A 116 -23.47 20.99 12.49
C ASP A 116 -22.22 21.67 13.09
N PHE A 117 -21.03 21.22 12.69
CA PHE A 117 -19.77 21.74 13.20
C PHE A 117 -18.96 22.31 12.03
N LEU A 118 -18.46 23.54 12.18
CA LEU A 118 -17.56 24.21 11.23
C LEU A 118 -18.04 24.21 9.76
N PHE A 119 -19.24 24.75 9.49
CA PHE A 119 -19.76 24.99 8.13
C PHE A 119 -20.02 23.75 7.26
N ILE A 120 -19.79 22.52 7.75
CA ILE A 120 -20.09 21.29 7.01
C ILE A 120 -21.54 20.91 7.28
N ASN A 121 -22.39 21.10 6.27
CA ASN A 121 -23.77 20.63 6.29
C ASN A 121 -23.78 19.10 6.12
N PHE A 122 -24.08 18.34 7.18
CA PHE A 122 -24.09 16.87 7.15
C PHE A 122 -25.24 16.27 6.30
N LYS A 123 -25.99 17.09 5.55
CA LYS A 123 -26.94 16.63 4.51
C LYS A 123 -26.32 15.63 3.51
N ASN A 124 -25.00 15.69 3.26
CA ASN A 124 -24.27 14.80 2.35
C ASN A 124 -23.45 13.69 3.07
N SER A 125 -23.95 13.15 4.19
CA SER A 125 -23.24 12.14 5.01
C SER A 125 -22.68 10.94 4.24
N LYS A 126 -23.34 10.50 3.16
CA LYS A 126 -22.87 9.39 2.31
C LYS A 126 -21.59 9.73 1.54
N ILE A 127 -21.46 10.96 1.03
CA ILE A 127 -20.27 11.43 0.30
C ILE A 127 -19.11 11.59 1.27
N ILE A 128 -19.36 12.16 2.44
CA ILE A 128 -18.33 12.34 3.49
C ILE A 128 -17.77 10.96 3.88
N LYS A 129 -18.63 9.97 4.16
CA LYS A 129 -18.20 8.60 4.49
C LYS A 129 -17.34 7.96 3.41
N LEU A 130 -17.70 8.19 2.16
CA LEU A 130 -16.97 7.65 1.01
C LEU A 130 -15.59 8.28 0.86
N VAL A 131 -15.48 9.60 1.01
CA VAL A 131 -14.21 10.33 0.99
C VAL A 131 -13.32 9.91 2.16
N CYS A 132 -13.88 9.82 3.37
CA CYS A 132 -13.15 9.35 4.55
C CYS A 132 -12.64 7.91 4.37
N LEU A 133 -13.48 7.00 3.85
CA LEU A 133 -13.07 5.64 3.55
C LEU A 133 -11.94 5.59 2.51
N ASN A 134 -12.04 6.39 1.45
CA ASN A 134 -10.98 6.47 0.43
C ASN A 134 -9.65 6.96 1.04
N LEU A 135 -9.68 8.03 1.83
CA LEU A 135 -8.49 8.55 2.52
C LEU A 135 -7.93 7.55 3.52
N GLN A 136 -8.78 6.85 4.28
CA GLN A 136 -8.34 5.83 5.21
C GLN A 136 -7.65 4.65 4.51
N ILE A 137 -8.17 4.24 3.35
CA ILE A 137 -7.52 3.21 2.50
C ILE A 137 -6.18 3.71 1.99
N LEU A 138 -6.09 4.94 1.51
CA LEU A 138 -4.83 5.55 1.06
C LEU A 138 -3.79 5.56 2.18
N PHE A 139 -4.14 6.04 3.36
CA PHE A 139 -3.24 6.12 4.51
C PHE A 139 -2.77 4.73 4.94
N THR A 140 -3.70 3.78 5.02
CA THR A 140 -3.38 2.39 5.36
C THR A 140 -2.49 1.75 4.30
N SER A 141 -2.74 2.01 3.01
CA SER A 141 -1.91 1.49 1.92
C SER A 141 -0.48 2.05 1.96
N LEU A 142 -0.30 3.35 2.24
CA LEU A 142 1.01 3.97 2.34
C LEU A 142 1.80 3.43 3.54
N MET A 143 1.17 3.36 4.72
CA MET A 143 1.79 2.75 5.90
C MET A 143 2.14 1.28 5.68
N PHE A 144 1.28 0.54 4.96
CA PHE A 144 1.52 -0.87 4.66
C PHE A 144 2.70 -1.10 3.71
N VAL A 145 2.76 -0.40 2.56
CA VAL A 145 3.85 -0.62 1.61
C VAL A 145 5.19 -0.12 2.16
N GLU A 146 5.20 1.00 2.92
CA GLU A 146 6.41 1.46 3.63
C GLU A 146 6.87 0.45 4.69
N ASN A 147 5.94 -0.11 5.48
CA ASN A 147 6.28 -1.16 6.44
C ASN A 147 6.81 -2.42 5.75
N LEU A 148 6.23 -2.80 4.61
CA LEU A 148 6.63 -3.97 3.84
C LEU A 148 8.06 -3.82 3.30
N GLU A 149 8.40 -2.64 2.77
CA GLU A 149 9.76 -2.33 2.32
C GLU A 149 10.77 -2.44 3.47
N ASN A 150 10.49 -1.78 4.59
CA ASN A 150 11.38 -1.81 5.75
C ASN A 150 11.52 -3.22 6.33
N ASN A 151 10.42 -3.98 6.42
CA ASN A 151 10.45 -5.36 6.86
C ASN A 151 11.35 -6.21 5.94
N SER A 152 11.22 -6.04 4.62
CA SER A 152 12.08 -6.74 3.66
C SER A 152 13.56 -6.38 3.82
N PHE A 153 13.88 -5.11 4.06
CA PHE A 153 15.25 -4.67 4.28
C PHE A 153 15.83 -5.23 5.59
N PHE A 154 15.18 -4.96 6.72
CA PHE A 154 15.72 -5.31 8.04
C PHE A 154 15.72 -6.82 8.30
N CYS A 155 14.72 -7.57 7.85
CA CYS A 155 14.73 -9.03 8.00
C CYS A 155 15.79 -9.71 7.13
N ASN A 156 16.28 -9.04 6.09
CA ASN A 156 17.36 -9.51 5.24
C ASN A 156 18.70 -8.80 5.54
N ILE A 157 18.86 -8.17 6.71
CA ILE A 157 20.06 -7.37 7.04
C ILE A 157 21.38 -8.15 6.86
N LYS A 158 21.35 -9.47 7.11
CA LYS A 158 22.49 -10.39 6.93
C LYS A 158 23.00 -10.40 5.50
N ALA A 159 22.10 -10.27 4.54
CA ALA A 159 22.45 -10.20 3.13
C ALA A 159 23.12 -8.88 2.76
N TYR A 160 23.07 -7.84 3.60
CA TYR A 160 23.58 -6.48 3.35
C TYR A 160 24.77 -6.08 4.22
N THR A 161 25.32 -7.01 5.02
CA THR A 161 26.43 -6.72 5.95
C THR A 161 27.66 -6.11 5.26
N TYR A 162 27.86 -6.41 3.97
CA TYR A 162 28.94 -5.86 3.16
C TYR A 162 28.85 -4.33 2.97
N TRP A 163 27.66 -3.72 2.99
CA TRP A 163 27.50 -2.25 2.92
C TRP A 163 28.00 -1.54 4.18
N PHE A 164 28.28 -2.33 5.21
CA PHE A 164 28.67 -1.88 6.51
C PHE A 164 29.97 -2.59 6.95
N SER A 165 30.86 -2.88 6.00
CA SER A 165 32.16 -3.54 6.27
C SER A 165 32.99 -2.83 7.34
N ASP A 166 32.80 -1.52 7.48
CA ASP A 166 33.50 -0.67 8.45
C ASP A 166 32.90 -0.75 9.86
N TYR A 167 31.81 -1.50 10.03
CA TYR A 167 31.09 -1.67 11.29
C TYR A 167 31.22 -3.10 11.82
N ASN A 168 30.97 -3.26 13.12
CA ASN A 168 30.85 -4.59 13.72
C ASN A 168 29.61 -5.32 13.16
N SER A 169 29.83 -6.43 12.45
CA SER A 169 28.77 -7.21 11.80
C SER A 169 27.72 -7.74 12.78
N ASN A 170 28.12 -8.12 14.00
CA ASN A 170 27.20 -8.62 15.03
C ASN A 170 26.26 -7.52 15.52
N MET A 171 26.75 -6.28 15.66
CA MET A 171 25.93 -5.14 16.02
C MET A 171 24.80 -4.90 15.01
N LEU A 172 25.15 -4.89 13.72
CA LEU A 172 24.18 -4.65 12.64
C LEU A 172 23.12 -5.73 12.58
N ILE A 173 23.53 -7.00 12.74
CA ILE A 173 22.61 -8.14 12.73
C ILE A 173 21.65 -8.03 13.92
N ASN A 174 22.17 -7.74 15.13
CA ASN A 174 21.34 -7.61 16.33
C ASN A 174 20.31 -6.46 16.19
N VAL A 175 20.75 -5.29 15.71
CA VAL A 175 19.86 -4.15 15.47
C VAL A 175 18.83 -4.45 14.37
N GLY A 176 19.26 -5.06 13.26
CA GLY A 176 18.38 -5.45 12.18
C GLY A 176 17.35 -6.51 12.59
N ASP A 177 17.72 -7.49 13.42
CA ASP A 177 16.80 -8.49 13.96
C ASP A 177 15.74 -7.85 14.87
N LYS A 178 16.14 -6.89 15.74
CA LYS A 178 15.19 -6.10 16.56
C LYS A 178 14.23 -5.28 15.71
N LEU A 179 14.73 -4.63 14.65
CA LEU A 179 13.91 -3.83 13.72
C LEU A 179 12.99 -4.71 12.86
N CYS A 180 13.45 -5.88 12.42
CA CYS A 180 12.63 -6.88 11.74
C CYS A 180 11.46 -7.33 12.64
N GLN A 181 11.73 -7.62 13.92
CA GLN A 181 10.67 -7.95 14.88
C GLN A 181 9.67 -6.80 15.04
N LEU A 182 10.16 -5.57 15.17
CA LEU A 182 9.31 -4.37 15.21
C LEU A 182 8.37 -4.32 14.00
N HIS A 183 8.90 -4.37 12.78
CA HIS A 183 8.10 -4.29 11.56
C HIS A 183 7.13 -5.46 11.38
N ASN A 184 7.46 -6.64 11.89
CA ASN A 184 6.52 -7.77 11.96
C ASN A 184 5.34 -7.48 12.91
N TYR A 185 5.59 -6.85 14.07
CA TYR A 185 4.51 -6.41 14.97
C TYR A 185 3.65 -5.28 14.37
N ALA A 186 4.22 -4.41 13.53
CA ALA A 186 3.47 -3.35 12.84
C ALA A 186 2.32 -3.93 11.98
N ASN A 187 2.51 -5.11 11.40
CA ASN A 187 1.49 -5.77 10.59
C ASN A 187 0.19 -6.07 11.36
N ILE A 188 0.27 -6.26 12.69
CA ILE A 188 -0.92 -6.46 13.53
C ILE A 188 -1.77 -5.19 13.54
N PHE A 189 -1.16 -4.03 13.72
CA PHE A 189 -1.85 -2.73 13.72
C PHE A 189 -2.41 -2.39 12.34
N LEU A 190 -1.64 -2.63 11.29
CA LEU A 190 -2.11 -2.44 9.90
C LEU A 190 -3.31 -3.34 9.60
N SER A 191 -3.32 -4.58 10.09
CA SER A 191 -4.47 -5.49 9.95
C SER A 191 -5.72 -4.95 10.65
N ILE A 192 -5.57 -4.34 11.83
CA ILE A 192 -6.68 -3.68 12.53
C ILE A 192 -7.24 -2.52 11.69
N PHE A 193 -6.37 -1.69 11.10
CA PHE A 193 -6.81 -0.59 10.24
C PHE A 193 -7.59 -1.08 9.00
N ILE A 194 -7.13 -2.17 8.37
CA ILE A 194 -7.82 -2.82 7.25
C ILE A 194 -9.21 -3.32 7.68
N ILE A 195 -9.32 -4.01 8.81
CA ILE A 195 -10.61 -4.50 9.33
C ILE A 195 -11.60 -3.35 9.53
N ILE A 196 -11.12 -2.21 10.04
CA ILE A 196 -12.00 -1.06 10.26
C ILE A 196 -12.45 -0.43 8.94
N SER A 197 -11.55 -0.27 7.98
CA SER A 197 -11.92 0.16 6.62
C SER A 197 -12.96 -0.79 6.00
N LEU A 198 -12.89 -2.09 6.28
CA LEU A 198 -13.88 -3.06 5.83
C LEU A 198 -15.25 -2.86 6.50
N ILE A 199 -15.30 -2.54 7.80
CA ILE A 199 -16.55 -2.22 8.51
C ILE A 199 -17.23 -0.99 7.88
N ASP A 200 -16.44 0.02 7.52
CA ASP A 200 -16.93 1.24 6.87
C ASP A 200 -17.44 0.98 5.47
N PHE A 201 -16.70 0.18 4.70
CA PHE A 201 -17.15 -0.32 3.42
C PHE A 201 -18.48 -1.07 3.53
N LEU A 202 -18.61 -2.01 4.47
CA LEU A 202 -19.83 -2.79 4.68
C LEU A 202 -21.02 -1.90 5.04
N THR A 203 -20.79 -0.87 5.86
CA THR A 203 -21.81 0.11 6.22
C THR A 203 -22.30 0.88 4.99
N LEU A 204 -21.40 1.31 4.10
CA LEU A 204 -21.77 1.96 2.84
C LEU A 204 -22.43 0.99 1.84
N TYR A 205 -21.97 -0.26 1.79
CA TYR A 205 -22.50 -1.31 0.91
C TYR A 205 -23.94 -1.67 1.26
N ILE A 206 -24.26 -1.84 2.56
CA ILE A 206 -25.61 -2.15 3.02
C ILE A 206 -26.59 -1.01 2.70
N ASN A 207 -26.13 0.24 2.83
CA ASN A 207 -26.90 1.46 2.54
C ASN A 207 -26.97 1.80 1.04
N THR A 208 -26.33 1.01 0.17
CA THR A 208 -26.40 1.20 -1.28
C THR A 208 -27.61 0.46 -1.85
N GLU A 209 -28.29 1.09 -2.81
CA GLU A 209 -29.47 0.50 -3.43
C GLU A 209 -29.16 -0.88 -4.03
N PRO A 210 -30.05 -1.89 -3.87
CA PRO A 210 -29.76 -3.28 -4.23
C PRO A 210 -29.23 -3.48 -5.65
N HIS A 211 -29.69 -2.64 -6.56
CA HIS A 211 -29.42 -2.73 -7.97
C HIS A 211 -28.05 -2.12 -8.36
N PHE A 212 -27.46 -1.28 -7.50
CA PHE A 212 -26.10 -0.73 -7.63
C PHE A 212 -25.05 -1.45 -6.79
N LYS A 213 -25.43 -2.38 -5.89
CA LYS A 213 -24.49 -3.05 -4.97
C LYS A 213 -23.30 -3.72 -5.65
N LYS A 214 -23.52 -4.42 -6.77
CA LYS A 214 -22.43 -5.08 -7.51
C LYS A 214 -21.45 -4.05 -8.11
N LYS A 215 -21.98 -2.98 -8.69
CA LYS A 215 -21.17 -1.89 -9.25
C LYS A 215 -20.40 -1.15 -8.15
N PHE A 216 -21.03 -0.88 -7.01
CA PHE A 216 -20.37 -0.28 -5.84
C PHE A 216 -19.21 -1.13 -5.31
N LEU A 217 -19.37 -2.46 -5.22
CA LEU A 217 -18.29 -3.37 -4.83
C LEU A 217 -17.10 -3.30 -5.81
N LEU A 218 -17.36 -3.31 -7.11
CA LEU A 218 -16.29 -3.21 -8.12
C LEU A 218 -15.59 -1.86 -8.09
N THR A 219 -16.34 -0.75 -7.99
CA THR A 219 -15.76 0.59 -7.83
C THR A 219 -14.89 0.65 -6.58
N PHE A 220 -15.29 0.00 -5.49
CA PHE A 220 -14.47 -0.07 -4.28
C PHE A 220 -13.16 -0.83 -4.48
N ILE A 221 -13.20 -1.97 -5.20
CA ILE A 221 -11.98 -2.72 -5.56
C ILE A 221 -11.06 -1.85 -6.42
N LYS A 222 -11.60 -1.11 -7.41
CA LYS A 222 -10.82 -0.18 -8.22
C LYS A 222 -10.16 0.92 -7.39
N ILE A 223 -10.88 1.48 -6.40
CA ILE A 223 -10.33 2.49 -5.46
C ILE A 223 -9.18 1.90 -4.65
N LEU A 224 -9.35 0.68 -4.11
CA LEU A 224 -8.30 -0.01 -3.38
C LEU A 224 -7.06 -0.19 -4.25
N SER A 225 -7.22 -0.70 -5.48
CA SER A 225 -6.12 -0.88 -6.42
C SER A 225 -5.45 0.44 -6.82
N SER A 226 -6.24 1.51 -6.97
CA SER A 226 -5.73 2.84 -7.26
C SER A 226 -4.87 3.40 -6.12
N ASN A 227 -5.30 3.26 -4.87
CA ASN A 227 -4.52 3.67 -3.69
C ASN A 227 -3.26 2.81 -3.49
N ILE A 228 -3.32 1.52 -3.83
CA ILE A 228 -2.13 0.66 -3.89
C ILE A 228 -1.14 1.19 -4.95
N TYR A 229 -1.61 1.60 -6.14
CA TYR A 229 -0.73 2.21 -7.15
C TYR A 229 -0.09 3.52 -6.67
N VAL A 230 -0.82 4.37 -5.94
CA VAL A 230 -0.24 5.58 -5.33
C VAL A 230 0.88 5.21 -4.36
N SER A 231 0.64 4.20 -3.52
CA SER A 231 1.62 3.73 -2.53
C SER A 231 2.85 3.11 -3.18
N LEU A 232 2.65 2.29 -4.22
CA LEU A 232 3.73 1.73 -5.04
C LEU A 232 4.54 2.82 -5.73
N PHE A 233 3.89 3.81 -6.33
CA PHE A 233 4.56 4.92 -6.99
C PHE A 233 5.50 5.65 -6.03
N TYR A 234 5.03 5.95 -4.81
CA TYR A 234 5.86 6.55 -3.77
C TYR A 234 7.10 5.71 -3.43
N ILE A 235 6.91 4.42 -3.15
CA ILE A 235 8.01 3.52 -2.74
C ILE A 235 8.99 3.27 -3.88
N LEU A 236 8.50 3.14 -5.12
CA LEU A 236 9.35 3.00 -6.29
C LEU A 236 10.15 4.27 -6.57
N LEU A 237 9.56 5.45 -6.38
CA LEU A 237 10.26 6.72 -6.52
C LEU A 237 11.36 6.86 -5.45
N LYS A 238 11.05 6.52 -4.20
CA LYS A 238 12.02 6.46 -3.09
C LYS A 238 13.17 5.52 -3.42
N ASN A 239 12.87 4.28 -3.84
CA ASN A 239 13.88 3.28 -4.19
C ASN A 239 14.71 3.67 -5.40
N TYR A 240 14.10 4.26 -6.42
CA TYR A 240 14.81 4.77 -7.59
C TYR A 240 15.79 5.89 -7.20
N TYR A 241 15.39 6.80 -6.32
CA TYR A 241 16.28 7.84 -5.81
C TYR A 241 17.43 7.25 -4.99
N PHE A 242 17.15 6.31 -4.08
CA PHE A 242 18.17 5.60 -3.30
C PHE A 242 19.17 4.87 -4.20
N TYR A 243 18.67 4.15 -5.21
CA TYR A 243 19.46 3.44 -6.21
C TYR A 243 20.40 4.36 -6.99
N LYS A 244 19.92 5.55 -7.40
CA LYS A 244 20.71 6.50 -8.19
C LYS A 244 21.70 7.33 -7.37
N THR A 245 21.42 7.59 -6.10
CA THR A 245 22.16 8.61 -5.32
C THR A 245 22.98 8.04 -4.16
N THR A 246 22.44 7.05 -3.44
CA THR A 246 23.08 6.49 -2.25
C THR A 246 23.87 5.25 -2.61
N LEU A 247 23.22 4.28 -3.27
CA LEU A 247 23.82 2.98 -3.61
C LEU A 247 25.18 3.07 -4.34
N PRO A 248 25.38 3.99 -5.32
CA PRO A 248 26.64 4.07 -6.04
C PRO A 248 27.84 4.45 -5.16
N LYS A 249 27.62 5.15 -4.04
CA LYS A 249 28.67 5.52 -3.09
C LYS A 249 29.25 4.32 -2.35
N TYR A 250 28.46 3.25 -2.21
CA TYR A 250 28.82 2.03 -1.49
C TYR A 250 29.21 0.89 -2.45
N ASN A 251 29.05 1.09 -3.75
CA ASN A 251 29.47 0.14 -4.78
C ASN A 251 30.92 0.41 -5.19
N VAL A 252 31.86 -0.37 -4.67
CA VAL A 252 33.25 -0.38 -5.13
C VAL A 252 33.39 -1.32 -6.33
N PHE A 253 32.81 -0.96 -7.48
CA PHE A 253 32.98 -1.73 -8.72
C PHE A 253 34.27 -1.37 -9.44
N ASN A 254 35.28 -2.24 -9.28
CA ASN A 254 36.50 -2.15 -10.07
C ASN A 254 36.43 -3.14 -11.24
N ALA A 255 35.88 -2.67 -12.37
CA ALA A 255 35.65 -3.47 -13.57
C ALA A 255 36.93 -3.85 -14.30
N ASP A 256 38.05 -3.20 -14.02
CA ASP A 256 39.25 -3.24 -14.87
C ASP A 256 39.86 -4.63 -15.02
N SER A 257 39.65 -5.51 -14.03
CA SER A 257 40.12 -6.91 -14.03
C SER A 257 39.25 -7.91 -14.80
N LEU A 258 38.11 -7.48 -15.35
CA LEU A 258 37.17 -8.33 -16.08
C LEU A 258 37.48 -8.45 -17.57
N ASP A 259 37.09 -9.59 -18.14
CA ASP A 259 36.99 -9.76 -19.60
C ASP A 259 35.93 -8.82 -20.21
N ASP A 260 36.19 -8.33 -21.42
CA ASP A 260 35.36 -7.33 -22.10
C ASP A 260 33.94 -7.84 -22.41
N ALA A 261 33.78 -9.16 -22.63
CA ALA A 261 32.46 -9.74 -22.81
C ALA A 261 31.63 -9.66 -21.51
N ILE A 262 32.26 -9.98 -20.37
CA ILE A 262 31.60 -9.93 -19.05
C ILE A 262 31.27 -8.49 -18.67
N LYS A 263 32.18 -7.53 -18.92
CA LYS A 263 31.92 -6.09 -18.74
C LYS A 263 30.70 -5.62 -19.53
N THR A 264 30.61 -6.05 -20.79
CA THR A 264 29.49 -5.70 -21.68
C THR A 264 28.17 -6.24 -21.16
N ILE A 265 28.14 -7.51 -20.70
CA ILE A 265 26.94 -8.13 -20.12
C ILE A 265 26.52 -7.36 -18.86
N ILE A 266 27.44 -7.10 -17.92
CA ILE A 266 27.15 -6.36 -16.68
C ILE A 266 26.55 -4.99 -16.98
N HIS A 267 27.18 -4.24 -17.89
CA HIS A 267 26.70 -2.92 -18.28
C HIS A 267 25.30 -2.95 -18.89
N TYR A 268 25.03 -3.94 -19.76
CA TYR A 268 23.70 -4.11 -20.35
C TYR A 268 22.65 -4.48 -19.30
N THR A 269 22.99 -5.37 -18.36
CA THR A 269 22.12 -5.75 -17.25
C THR A 269 21.76 -4.56 -16.37
N GLN A 270 22.71 -3.69 -16.04
CA GLN A 270 22.43 -2.46 -15.27
C GLN A 270 21.51 -1.50 -16.03
N LYS A 271 21.79 -1.27 -17.31
CA LYS A 271 20.94 -0.43 -18.18
C LYS A 271 19.51 -0.98 -18.27
N HIS A 272 19.36 -2.30 -18.31
CA HIS A 272 18.06 -2.95 -18.36
C HIS A 272 17.30 -2.85 -17.04
N LYS A 273 17.97 -3.01 -15.88
CA LYS A 273 17.36 -2.75 -14.55
C LYS A 273 16.84 -1.33 -14.43
N ASP A 274 17.66 -0.34 -14.82
CA ASP A 274 17.29 1.07 -14.86
C ASP A 274 16.04 1.31 -15.71
N PHE A 275 16.02 0.74 -16.93
CA PHE A 275 14.88 0.84 -17.82
C PHE A 275 13.62 0.21 -17.21
N CYS A 276 13.73 -0.98 -16.60
CA CYS A 276 12.62 -1.64 -15.92
C CYS A 276 12.08 -0.80 -14.76
N LEU A 277 12.93 -0.25 -13.90
CA LEU A 277 12.50 0.63 -12.80
C LEU A 277 11.76 1.88 -13.30
N CYS A 278 12.32 2.56 -14.30
CA CYS A 278 11.68 3.72 -14.94
C CYS A 278 10.31 3.35 -15.53
N LEU A 279 10.20 2.21 -16.20
CA LEU A 279 8.97 1.74 -16.82
C LEU A 279 7.89 1.42 -15.77
N VAL A 280 8.24 0.75 -14.67
CA VAL A 280 7.31 0.52 -13.55
C VAL A 280 6.88 1.86 -12.95
N LEU A 281 7.80 2.79 -12.74
CA LEU A 281 7.51 4.09 -12.14
C LEU A 281 6.55 4.93 -13.00
N ILE A 282 6.78 5.00 -14.31
CA ILE A 282 5.87 5.70 -15.23
C ILE A 282 4.51 5.00 -15.30
N SER A 283 4.50 3.67 -15.38
CA SER A 283 3.26 2.87 -15.42
C SER A 283 2.42 3.08 -14.16
N THR A 284 3.03 3.01 -12.98
CA THR A 284 2.36 3.24 -11.69
C THR A 284 1.85 4.68 -11.56
N ALA A 285 2.60 5.68 -12.01
CA ALA A 285 2.16 7.07 -12.02
C ALA A 285 0.90 7.25 -12.90
N ILE A 286 0.94 6.77 -14.15
CA ILE A 286 -0.20 6.85 -15.08
C ILE A 286 -1.41 6.11 -14.52
N SER A 287 -1.22 4.89 -14.00
CA SER A 287 -2.28 4.11 -13.36
C SER A 287 -2.91 4.86 -12.19
N SER A 288 -2.10 5.41 -11.29
CA SER A 288 -2.61 6.08 -10.09
C SER A 288 -3.49 7.29 -10.43
N ILE A 289 -3.09 8.10 -11.41
CA ILE A 289 -3.85 9.29 -11.83
C ILE A 289 -5.14 8.88 -12.55
N LEU A 290 -5.00 8.01 -13.55
CA LEU A 290 -6.12 7.58 -14.39
C LEU A 290 -7.19 6.87 -13.55
N LEU A 291 -6.78 5.89 -12.75
CA LEU A 291 -7.71 5.06 -11.98
C LEU A 291 -8.40 5.86 -10.88
N ASN A 292 -7.72 6.78 -10.20
CA ASN A 292 -8.36 7.65 -9.21
C ASN A 292 -9.43 8.53 -9.86
N ALA A 293 -9.14 9.14 -11.01
CA ALA A 293 -10.11 9.97 -11.73
C ALA A 293 -11.34 9.16 -12.15
N LEU A 294 -11.13 7.95 -12.67
CA LEU A 294 -12.20 7.04 -13.08
C LEU A 294 -13.04 6.56 -11.91
N CYS A 295 -12.42 6.24 -10.78
CA CYS A 295 -13.13 5.83 -9.58
C CYS A 295 -14.01 6.96 -9.03
N CYS A 296 -13.51 8.20 -9.01
CA CYS A 296 -14.29 9.37 -8.63
C CYS A 296 -15.50 9.57 -9.54
N TYR A 297 -15.32 9.36 -10.85
CA TYR A 297 -16.42 9.39 -11.82
C TYR A 297 -17.44 8.27 -11.54
N ASP A 298 -16.99 7.02 -11.39
CA ASP A 298 -17.85 5.87 -11.10
C ASP A 298 -18.68 6.09 -9.83
N LEU A 299 -18.05 6.58 -8.75
CA LEU A 299 -18.73 6.93 -7.50
C LEU A 299 -19.78 8.01 -7.69
N TYR A 300 -19.46 9.06 -8.46
CA TYR A 300 -20.43 10.10 -8.80
C TYR A 300 -21.61 9.53 -9.60
N THR A 301 -21.37 8.61 -10.54
CA THR A 301 -22.43 7.98 -11.33
C THR A 301 -23.37 7.14 -10.45
N ILE A 302 -22.83 6.40 -9.48
CA ILE A 302 -23.60 5.57 -8.55
C ILE A 302 -24.45 6.46 -7.63
N VAL A 303 -23.92 7.61 -7.19
CA VAL A 303 -24.66 8.55 -6.33
C VAL A 303 -25.79 9.25 -7.09
N LYS A 304 -25.58 9.62 -8.37
CA LYS A 304 -26.58 10.30 -9.18
C LYS A 304 -27.58 9.40 -9.90
N ALA A 305 -27.37 8.07 -9.91
CA ALA A 305 -28.24 7.07 -10.54
C ALA A 305 -28.67 7.40 -12.00
N CYS A 306 -27.78 8.01 -12.79
CA CYS A 306 -28.12 8.52 -14.12
C CYS A 306 -27.76 7.51 -15.23
N LYS A 307 -28.75 7.12 -16.05
CA LYS A 307 -28.57 6.17 -17.16
C LYS A 307 -27.56 6.63 -18.22
N TYR A 308 -27.56 7.93 -18.57
CA TYR A 308 -26.59 8.50 -19.51
C TYR A 308 -25.15 8.42 -18.98
N SER A 309 -24.99 8.64 -17.68
CA SER A 309 -23.71 8.52 -16.97
C SER A 309 -23.19 7.07 -16.97
N LEU A 310 -24.08 6.07 -16.85
CA LEU A 310 -23.71 4.66 -16.95
C LEU A 310 -23.26 4.26 -18.36
N PHE A 311 -23.87 4.81 -19.41
CA PHE A 311 -23.46 4.55 -20.80
C PHE A 311 -22.08 5.14 -21.10
N ILE A 312 -21.84 6.40 -20.69
CA ILE A 312 -20.51 7.02 -20.80
C ILE A 312 -19.48 6.19 -20.01
N GLY A 313 -19.81 5.74 -18.81
CA GLY A 313 -18.95 4.87 -18.01
C GLY A 313 -18.58 3.55 -18.70
N ALA A 314 -19.50 2.95 -19.46
CA ALA A 314 -19.20 1.74 -20.24
C ALA A 314 -18.16 1.99 -21.34
N LEU A 315 -18.28 3.11 -22.07
CA LEU A 315 -17.31 3.51 -23.10
C LEU A 315 -15.94 3.79 -22.49
N ILE A 316 -15.91 4.55 -21.39
CA ILE A 316 -14.67 4.90 -20.69
C ILE A 316 -13.97 3.62 -20.20
N ASN A 317 -14.70 2.71 -19.53
CA ASN A 317 -14.14 1.42 -19.10
C ASN A 317 -13.57 0.60 -20.27
N GLY A 318 -14.26 0.59 -21.42
CA GLY A 318 -13.77 -0.06 -22.63
C GLY A 318 -12.43 0.50 -23.12
N CYS A 319 -12.30 1.84 -23.16
CA CYS A 319 -11.03 2.50 -23.51
C CYS A 319 -9.93 2.24 -22.46
N THR A 320 -10.28 2.25 -21.16
CA THR A 320 -9.33 1.98 -20.08
C THR A 320 -8.82 0.54 -20.12
N LEU A 321 -9.63 -0.43 -20.53
CA LEU A 321 -9.20 -1.82 -20.68
C LEU A 321 -8.03 -1.96 -21.66
N PHE A 322 -8.01 -1.19 -22.75
CA PHE A 322 -6.86 -1.19 -23.68
C PHE A 322 -5.56 -0.76 -22.98
N ILE A 323 -5.62 0.31 -22.17
CA ILE A 323 -4.48 0.80 -21.39
C ILE A 323 -4.03 -0.27 -20.37
N ILE A 324 -4.97 -0.92 -19.69
CA ILE A 324 -4.64 -1.96 -18.71
C ILE A 324 -4.04 -3.20 -19.38
N ILE A 325 -4.48 -3.58 -20.58
CA ILE A 325 -3.85 -4.67 -21.34
C ILE A 325 -2.37 -4.35 -21.62
N CYS A 326 -2.06 -3.13 -22.07
CA CYS A 326 -0.68 -2.69 -22.24
C CYS A 326 0.11 -2.77 -20.92
N GLN A 327 -0.53 -2.44 -19.79
CA GLN A 327 0.10 -2.56 -18.48
C GLN A 327 0.35 -4.01 -18.06
N VAL A 328 -0.54 -4.94 -18.38
CA VAL A 328 -0.36 -6.38 -18.13
C VAL A 328 0.82 -6.92 -18.94
N VAL A 329 0.95 -6.52 -20.20
CA VAL A 329 2.10 -6.90 -21.04
C VAL A 329 3.40 -6.34 -20.44
N ASN A 330 3.40 -5.06 -20.10
CA ASN A 330 4.53 -4.41 -19.45
C ASN A 330 4.91 -5.08 -18.11
N SER A 331 3.92 -5.40 -17.27
CA SER A 331 4.16 -6.06 -15.98
C SER A 331 4.73 -7.46 -16.15
N SER A 332 4.31 -8.17 -17.20
CA SER A 332 4.85 -9.50 -17.53
C SER A 332 6.32 -9.40 -17.95
N TYR A 333 6.66 -8.44 -18.80
CA TYR A 333 8.05 -8.16 -19.19
C TYR A 333 8.93 -7.80 -17.98
N ILE A 334 8.44 -6.97 -17.07
CA ILE A 334 9.15 -6.60 -15.84
C ILE A 334 9.35 -7.83 -14.94
N ALA A 335 8.33 -8.69 -14.81
CA ALA A 335 8.42 -9.89 -14.00
C ALA A 335 9.47 -10.86 -14.54
N GLU A 336 9.48 -11.09 -15.86
CA GLU A 336 10.48 -11.93 -16.53
C GLU A 336 11.89 -11.34 -16.40
N GLY A 337 12.05 -10.04 -16.63
CA GLY A 337 13.32 -9.35 -16.43
C GLY A 337 13.81 -9.47 -14.98
N SER A 338 12.92 -9.32 -13.99
CA SER A 338 13.27 -9.47 -12.57
C SER A 338 13.75 -10.89 -12.25
N LEU A 339 13.11 -11.93 -12.78
CA LEU A 339 13.55 -13.32 -12.59
C LEU A 339 14.92 -13.57 -13.21
N PHE A 340 15.16 -13.01 -14.39
CA PHE A 340 16.47 -13.08 -15.04
C PHE A 340 17.55 -12.38 -14.20
N PHE A 341 17.29 -11.18 -13.68
CA PHE A 341 18.25 -10.48 -12.83
C PHE A 341 18.58 -11.28 -11.56
N CYS A 342 17.60 -11.95 -10.95
CA CYS A 342 17.83 -12.71 -9.72
C CYS A 342 18.51 -14.07 -9.92
N SER A 343 18.54 -14.58 -11.15
CA SER A 343 19.31 -15.78 -11.54
C SER A 343 20.63 -15.43 -12.23
N TYR A 344 20.99 -14.14 -12.29
CA TYR A 344 22.15 -13.65 -13.01
C TYR A 344 23.48 -14.19 -12.46
N ASP A 345 23.57 -14.38 -11.14
CA ASP A 345 24.77 -14.94 -10.50
C ASP A 345 24.98 -16.41 -10.93
N ASP A 346 23.90 -17.20 -10.96
CA ASP A 346 23.94 -18.59 -11.41
C ASP A 346 24.29 -18.67 -12.91
N TYR A 347 23.76 -17.74 -13.70
CA TYR A 347 24.08 -17.60 -15.12
C TYR A 347 25.58 -17.31 -15.34
N LEU A 348 26.15 -16.33 -14.63
CA LEU A 348 27.58 -16.02 -14.73
C LEU A 348 28.45 -17.19 -14.25
N ASN A 349 28.09 -17.83 -13.14
CA ASN A 349 28.81 -18.99 -12.60
C ASN A 349 28.80 -20.18 -13.59
N SER A 350 27.68 -20.39 -14.30
CA SER A 350 27.59 -21.45 -15.32
C SER A 350 28.52 -21.20 -16.51
N ILE A 351 28.66 -19.95 -16.96
CA ILE A 351 29.55 -19.55 -18.06
C ILE A 351 31.02 -19.65 -17.65
N LEU A 352 31.33 -19.27 -16.41
CA LEU A 352 32.70 -19.32 -15.88
C LEU A 352 33.18 -20.77 -15.67
N ASN A 353 32.31 -21.65 -15.18
CA ASN A 353 32.61 -23.07 -15.00
C ASN A 353 32.76 -23.84 -16.33
N GLY A 354 32.06 -23.40 -17.39
CA GLY A 354 32.20 -23.99 -18.73
C GLY A 354 33.54 -23.69 -19.42
N ASN A 355 34.31 -22.71 -18.94
CA ASN A 355 35.55 -22.24 -19.57
C ASN A 355 36.84 -22.72 -18.86
N GLU A 356 36.78 -23.65 -17.90
CA GLU A 356 37.91 -24.24 -17.13
C GLU A 356 38.93 -23.25 -16.54
N LYS A 357 38.64 -21.95 -16.52
CA LYS A 357 39.43 -20.92 -15.85
C LYS A 357 38.74 -20.57 -14.53
N THR A 358 39.12 -21.28 -13.47
CA THR A 358 38.87 -20.83 -12.09
C THR A 358 39.67 -19.56 -11.83
N LEU A 359 39.13 -18.41 -12.26
CA LEU A 359 39.58 -17.11 -11.81
C LEU A 359 39.21 -16.99 -10.34
N ASN A 360 40.20 -17.15 -9.48
CA ASN A 360 40.09 -17.03 -8.02
C ASN A 360 39.97 -15.56 -7.60
N ILE A 361 39.02 -14.84 -8.19
CA ILE A 361 38.95 -13.41 -8.08
C ILE A 361 37.53 -13.02 -7.67
N ASN A 362 37.45 -12.25 -6.59
CA ASN A 362 36.29 -11.56 -6.01
C ASN A 362 35.61 -10.56 -6.97
N ILE A 363 35.50 -10.88 -8.26
CA ILE A 363 35.27 -9.89 -9.33
C ILE A 363 33.81 -9.45 -9.43
N ALA A 364 32.86 -10.24 -8.97
CA ALA A 364 31.44 -9.94 -9.18
C ALA A 364 30.76 -9.23 -8.00
N SER A 365 31.46 -9.01 -6.87
CA SER A 365 30.87 -8.48 -5.63
C SER A 365 29.91 -7.29 -5.82
N PRO A 366 30.22 -6.24 -6.61
CA PRO A 366 29.41 -5.02 -6.64
C PRO A 366 28.14 -5.12 -7.50
N ASN A 367 28.16 -5.88 -8.61
CA ASN A 367 26.92 -6.18 -9.36
C ASN A 367 26.07 -7.22 -8.59
N ILE A 368 26.70 -8.16 -7.88
CA ILE A 368 26.01 -9.09 -6.95
C ILE A 368 25.25 -8.30 -5.88
N ILE A 369 25.87 -7.26 -5.32
CA ILE A 369 25.33 -6.41 -4.27
C ILE A 369 24.05 -5.67 -4.72
N GLU A 370 24.14 -4.97 -5.85
CA GLU A 370 23.02 -4.25 -6.46
C GLU A 370 21.89 -5.20 -6.87
N THR A 371 22.26 -6.36 -7.44
CA THR A 371 21.32 -7.40 -7.85
C THR A 371 20.61 -8.01 -6.66
N LYS A 372 21.32 -8.32 -5.56
CA LYS A 372 20.71 -8.85 -4.33
C LYS A 372 19.72 -7.88 -3.72
N TRP A 373 20.06 -6.58 -3.66
CA TRP A 373 19.11 -5.55 -3.22
C TRP A 373 17.87 -5.49 -4.11
N PHE A 374 18.06 -5.44 -5.43
CA PHE A 374 16.96 -5.42 -6.39
C PHE A 374 16.07 -6.66 -6.24
N CYS A 375 16.66 -7.84 -6.03
CA CYS A 375 15.93 -9.09 -5.82
C CYS A 375 15.16 -9.13 -4.50
N ASN A 376 15.67 -8.49 -3.46
CA ASN A 376 14.95 -8.34 -2.20
C ASN A 376 13.80 -7.32 -2.30
N LEU A 377 13.75 -6.48 -3.35
CA LEU A 377 12.58 -5.69 -3.73
C LEU A 377 11.53 -6.49 -4.55
N SER A 378 11.74 -7.78 -4.80
CA SER A 378 10.80 -8.64 -5.56
C SER A 378 9.38 -8.60 -5.02
N TYR A 379 9.18 -8.42 -3.71
CA TYR A 379 7.85 -8.30 -3.12
C TYR A 379 7.09 -7.05 -3.59
N ILE A 380 7.78 -5.93 -3.82
CA ILE A 380 7.17 -4.68 -4.33
C ILE A 380 6.78 -4.87 -5.81
N LEU A 381 7.64 -5.52 -6.59
CA LEU A 381 7.34 -5.87 -7.98
C LEU A 381 6.19 -6.89 -8.08
N TYR A 382 6.15 -7.88 -7.20
CA TYR A 382 5.04 -8.82 -7.09
C TYR A 382 3.73 -8.11 -6.74
N LEU A 383 3.77 -7.17 -5.78
CA LEU A 383 2.60 -6.37 -5.40
C LEU A 383 2.11 -5.50 -6.57
N TYR A 384 3.02 -4.95 -7.37
CA TYR A 384 2.70 -4.26 -8.62
C TYR A 384 1.98 -5.19 -9.62
N VAL A 385 2.56 -6.34 -9.94
CA VAL A 385 1.99 -7.32 -10.90
C VAL A 385 0.62 -7.81 -10.42
N ALA A 386 0.51 -8.19 -9.14
CA ALA A 386 -0.74 -8.65 -8.55
C ALA A 386 -1.82 -7.56 -8.61
N ASN A 387 -1.46 -6.30 -8.29
CA ASN A 387 -2.39 -5.18 -8.37
C ASN A 387 -2.82 -4.90 -9.82
N THR A 388 -1.93 -5.04 -10.80
CA THR A 388 -2.28 -4.96 -12.23
C THR A 388 -3.30 -6.03 -12.63
N GLY A 389 -3.11 -7.28 -12.18
CA GLY A 389 -4.08 -8.36 -12.40
C GLY A 389 -5.45 -8.10 -11.78
N VAL A 390 -5.48 -7.64 -10.52
CA VAL A 390 -6.73 -7.26 -9.84
C VAL A 390 -7.44 -6.11 -10.57
N CYS A 391 -6.68 -5.10 -11.00
CA CYS A 391 -7.22 -3.99 -11.78
C CYS A 391 -7.85 -4.48 -13.08
N PHE A 392 -7.13 -5.30 -13.85
CA PHE A 392 -7.63 -5.86 -15.11
C PHE A 392 -8.96 -6.60 -14.92
N LEU A 393 -9.04 -7.51 -13.95
CA LEU A 393 -10.27 -8.24 -13.65
C LEU A 393 -11.39 -7.29 -13.23
N SER A 394 -11.11 -6.31 -12.37
CA SER A 394 -12.13 -5.37 -11.88
C SER A 394 -12.75 -4.52 -13.01
N PHE A 395 -11.95 -4.10 -13.98
CA PHE A 395 -12.42 -3.33 -15.13
C PHE A 395 -13.19 -4.19 -16.14
N ILE A 396 -12.78 -5.45 -16.36
CA ILE A 396 -13.53 -6.39 -17.19
C ILE A 396 -14.92 -6.62 -16.60
N PHE A 397 -14.99 -6.96 -15.31
CA PHE A 397 -16.27 -7.19 -14.66
C PHE A 397 -17.14 -5.93 -14.65
N ASP A 398 -16.56 -4.75 -14.41
CA ASP A 398 -17.33 -3.51 -14.38
C ASP A 398 -17.84 -3.10 -15.77
N PHE A 399 -17.07 -3.38 -16.84
CA PHE A 399 -17.53 -3.21 -18.20
C PHE A 399 -18.78 -4.06 -18.48
N PHE A 400 -18.74 -5.36 -18.21
CA PHE A 400 -19.90 -6.24 -18.42
C PHE A 400 -21.10 -5.86 -17.57
N ILE A 401 -20.89 -5.50 -16.29
CA ILE A 401 -21.98 -5.06 -15.41
C ILE A 401 -22.58 -3.74 -15.90
N SER A 402 -21.74 -2.78 -16.32
CA SER A 402 -22.20 -1.50 -16.84
C SER A 402 -23.03 -1.68 -18.12
N CYS A 403 -22.57 -2.50 -19.07
CA CYS A 403 -23.34 -2.85 -20.26
C CYS A 403 -24.67 -3.51 -19.90
N TYR A 404 -24.67 -4.48 -18.98
CA TYR A 404 -25.89 -5.13 -18.51
C TYR A 404 -26.88 -4.12 -17.90
N MET A 405 -26.40 -3.20 -17.06
CA MET A 405 -27.27 -2.19 -16.44
C MET A 405 -27.85 -1.19 -17.44
N VAL A 406 -27.10 -0.83 -18.49
CA VAL A 406 -27.56 0.11 -19.53
C VAL A 406 -28.60 -0.52 -20.46
N PHE A 407 -28.36 -1.75 -20.91
CA PHE A 407 -29.16 -2.42 -21.94
C PHE A 407 -30.25 -3.34 -21.39
N SER A 408 -30.26 -3.65 -20.10
CA SER A 408 -31.30 -4.49 -19.49
C SER A 408 -32.62 -3.73 -19.33
N ALA A 409 -33.70 -4.31 -19.88
CA ALA A 409 -35.07 -3.82 -19.71
C ALA A 409 -35.50 -3.69 -18.24
N LYS A 410 -34.91 -4.48 -17.33
CA LYS A 410 -35.16 -4.47 -15.88
C LYS A 410 -34.72 -3.16 -15.20
N TYR A 411 -33.73 -2.47 -15.77
CA TYR A 411 -33.15 -1.23 -15.24
C TYR A 411 -33.62 -0.01 -16.03
N ALA A 412 -34.04 -0.19 -17.29
CA ALA A 412 -34.54 0.87 -18.14
C ALA A 412 -35.82 1.56 -17.63
N SER A 413 -36.68 0.85 -16.88
CA SER A 413 -37.94 1.39 -16.34
C SER A 413 -37.83 2.08 -14.97
N LYS A 414 -36.64 2.04 -14.33
CA LYS A 414 -36.42 2.56 -12.96
C LYS A 414 -35.43 3.72 -12.88
N MET A 415 -34.87 4.15 -14.02
CA MET A 415 -33.91 5.26 -14.11
C MET A 415 -34.43 6.41 -15.01
N SER A 416 -35.75 6.47 -15.24
CA SER A 416 -36.43 7.58 -15.92
C SER A 416 -36.77 8.71 -14.96
#